data_AF-A0A850A5H7-F1
#
_entry.id   AF-A0A850A5H7-F1
#
_cell.length_a   1.000
_cell.length_b   1.000
_cell.length_c   1.000
_cell.angle_alpha   90.00
_cell.angle_beta   90.00
_cell.angle_gamma   90.00
#
_symmetry.space_group_name_H-M   'P 1'
#
loop_
_entity.id
_entity.type
_entity.pdbx_description
1 polymer ?
#
loop_
_entity_poly.entity_id
_entity_poly.type
_entity_poly.pdbx_seq_one_letter_code
_entity_poly.pdbx_strand_id
1 'polypeptide(L)' 'MPGQSERPRHRFFILGLWMQPDARPDQPVWRISLEDPQKEARIGFKNLQELTAFLEKWMMESSTLDSNQLQPKEIEL' A
#
# COMPACT_ATOMS: atom_id res chain seq x y z
N MET A 1 -24.80 -18.42 -15.28
CA MET A 1 -24.23 -17.07 -15.44
C MET A 1 -22.74 -17.15 -15.12
N PRO A 2 -21.84 -16.69 -16.00
CA PRO A 2 -20.41 -17.00 -15.96
C PRO A 2 -19.71 -16.30 -14.78
N GLY A 3 -18.56 -16.87 -14.40
CA GLY A 3 -17.81 -16.57 -13.19
C GLY A 3 -17.52 -15.09 -12.96
N GLN A 4 -17.74 -14.65 -11.72
CA GLN A 4 -17.08 -13.46 -11.21
C GLN A 4 -15.60 -13.80 -11.07
N SER A 5 -14.83 -13.60 -12.13
CA SER A 5 -13.38 -13.50 -12.02
C SER A 5 -13.11 -12.38 -11.02
N GLU A 6 -12.60 -12.72 -9.85
CA GLU A 6 -12.10 -11.75 -8.88
C GLU A 6 -11.11 -10.87 -9.61
N ARG A 7 -11.54 -9.64 -9.95
CA ARG A 7 -10.68 -8.73 -10.68
C ARG A 7 -9.47 -8.49 -9.78
N PRO A 8 -8.24 -8.64 -10.29
CA PRO A 8 -7.05 -8.31 -9.54
C PRO A 8 -7.24 -6.91 -8.96
N ARG A 9 -7.29 -6.78 -7.63
CA ARG A 9 -7.42 -5.49 -6.96
C ARG A 9 -6.09 -4.77 -7.09
N HIS A 10 -5.86 -4.17 -8.24
CA HIS A 10 -4.65 -3.43 -8.53
C HIS A 10 -4.67 -2.15 -7.70
N ARG A 11 -3.78 -2.06 -6.70
CA ARG A 11 -3.50 -0.84 -5.97
C ARG A 11 -2.26 -0.20 -6.60
N PHE A 12 -2.32 1.09 -6.89
CA PHE A 12 -1.15 1.83 -7.34
C PHE A 12 -0.83 2.92 -6.33
N PHE A 13 0.45 3.18 -6.19
CA PHE A 13 0.97 4.23 -5.32
C PHE A 13 1.87 5.15 -6.14
N ILE A 14 1.89 6.43 -5.79
CA ILE A 14 2.81 7.40 -6.37
C ILE A 14 3.99 7.54 -5.41
N LEU A 15 5.19 7.16 -5.86
CA LEU A 15 6.43 7.33 -5.10
C LEU A 15 7.07 8.67 -5.44
N GLY A 16 7.15 9.55 -4.44
CA GLY A 16 7.91 10.79 -4.50
C GLY A 16 9.26 10.62 -3.81
N LEU A 17 10.34 11.01 -4.49
CA LEU A 17 11.70 11.05 -3.94
C LEU A 17 12.32 12.41 -4.25
N TRP A 18 12.77 13.13 -3.23
CA TRP A 18 13.42 14.42 -3.41
C TRP A 18 14.50 14.64 -2.35
N MET A 19 15.52 15.42 -2.71
CA MET A 19 16.51 15.90 -1.76
C MET A 19 15.95 17.10 -1.01
N GLN A 20 16.13 17.14 0.30
CA GLN A 20 15.73 18.30 1.09
C GLN A 20 16.60 19.51 0.69
N PRO A 21 16.01 20.68 0.39
CA PRO A 21 16.76 21.84 -0.08
C PRO A 21 17.76 22.38 0.95
N ASP A 22 17.52 22.15 2.24
CA ASP A 22 18.42 22.51 3.34
C ASP A 22 19.46 21.43 3.71
N ALA A 23 19.60 20.38 2.89
CA ALA A 23 20.62 19.37 3.12
C ALA A 23 22.00 19.99 2.96
N ARG A 24 22.84 19.88 4.00
CA ARG A 24 24.26 20.27 3.91
C ARG A 24 24.91 19.48 2.75
N PRO A 25 25.85 20.08 2.00
CA PRO A 25 26.49 19.40 0.87
C PRO A 25 27.16 18.07 1.25
N ASP A 26 27.68 17.97 2.48
CA ASP A 26 28.26 16.74 3.03
C ASP A 26 27.24 15.71 3.55
N GLN A 27 25.96 16.06 3.64
CA GLN A 27 24.91 15.18 4.17
C GLN A 27 23.61 15.36 3.37
N PRO A 28 23.51 14.79 2.15
CA PRO A 28 22.30 14.83 1.36
C PRO A 28 21.17 14.09 2.10
N VAL A 29 20.16 14.84 2.54
CA VAL A 29 18.97 14.27 3.19
C VAL A 29 17.93 13.99 2.11
N TRP A 30 17.75 12.71 1.81
CA TRP A 30 16.68 12.26 0.93
C TRP A 30 15.37 12.12 1.71
N ARG A 31 14.28 12.58 1.10
CA ARG A 31 12.91 12.39 1.60
C ARG A 31 12.14 11.54 0.63
N ILE A 32 11.38 10.63 1.22
CA ILE A 32 10.56 9.66 0.52
C ILE A 32 9.12 9.94 0.93
N SER A 33 8.20 9.98 -0.02
CA SER A 33 6.78 9.88 0.31
C SER A 33 6.07 8.93 -0.64
N LEU A 34 5.12 8.18 -0.10
CA LEU A 34 4.21 7.35 -0.87
C LEU A 34 2.81 7.96 -0.76
N GLU A 35 2.19 8.20 -1.91
CA GLU A 35 0.82 8.72 -1.99
C GLU A 35 -0.11 7.64 -2.52
N ASP A 36 -1.22 7.43 -1.81
CA ASP A 36 -2.31 6.56 -2.21
C ASP A 36 -3.46 7.41 -2.78
N PRO A 37 -3.65 7.44 -4.10
CA PRO A 37 -4.67 8.27 -4.73
C PRO A 37 -6.10 7.77 -4.49
N GLN A 38 -6.29 6.53 -4.02
CA GLN A 38 -7.60 6.01 -3.65
C GLN A 38 -8.04 6.41 -2.25
N LYS A 39 -7.10 6.75 -1.35
CA LYS A 39 -7.34 7.15 0.03
C LYS A 39 -7.03 8.62 0.29
N GLU A 40 -6.59 9.36 -0.73
CA GLU A 40 -6.10 10.75 -0.62
C GLU A 40 -5.08 10.90 0.52
N ALA A 41 -4.29 9.85 0.75
CA ALA A 41 -3.38 9.75 1.88
C ALA A 41 -1.93 9.80 1.38
N ARG A 42 -1.18 10.77 1.90
CA ARG A 42 0.26 10.89 1.66
C ARG A 42 1.03 10.54 2.92
N ILE A 43 1.92 9.55 2.81
CA ILE A 43 2.73 9.03 3.91
C ILE A 43 4.19 9.37 3.61
N GLY A 44 4.84 10.07 4.53
CA GLY A 44 6.27 10.39 4.45
C GLY A 44 7.11 9.35 5.18
N PHE A 45 8.27 8.99 4.62
CA PHE A 45 9.24 8.06 5.17
C PHE A 45 10.60 8.74 5.31
N LYS A 46 11.34 8.46 6.39
CA LYS A 46 12.65 9.05 6.64
C LYS A 46 13.77 8.30 5.92
N ASN A 47 13.54 7.03 5.59
CA ASN A 47 14.50 6.17 4.90
C ASN A 47 13.78 5.04 4.13
N LEU A 48 14.54 4.31 3.32
CA LEU A 48 14.01 3.19 2.51
C LEU A 48 13.51 2.03 3.37
N GLN A 49 14.08 1.80 4.56
CA GLN A 49 13.68 0.69 5.43
C GLN A 49 12.23 0.89 5.93
N GLU A 50 11.85 2.11 6.32
CA GLU A 50 10.48 2.43 6.71
C GLU A 50 9.49 2.27 5.54
N LEU A 51 9.89 2.66 4.32
CA LEU A 51 9.08 2.47 3.11
C LEU A 51 8.83 0.97 2.84
N THR A 52 9.89 0.16 2.85
CA THR A 52 9.79 -1.27 2.56
C THR A 52 8.94 -1.97 3.61
N ALA A 53 9.18 -1.70 4.90
CA ALA A 53 8.39 -2.30 5.98
C ALA A 53 6.89 -1.95 5.87
N PHE A 54 6.57 -0.71 5.45
CA PHE A 54 5.19 -0.32 5.17
C PHE A 54 4.57 -1.14 4.04
N LEU A 55 5.27 -1.28 2.91
CA LEU A 55 4.78 -2.05 1.76
C LEU A 55 4.62 -3.53 2.10
N GLU A 56 5.56 -4.12 2.82
CA GLU A 56 5.48 -5.50 3.30
C GLU A 56 4.26 -5.72 4.17
N LYS A 57 4.05 -4.83 5.16
CA LYS A 57 2.87 -4.89 6.02
C LYS A 57 1.57 -4.76 5.21
N TRP A 58 1.52 -3.82 4.26
CA TRP A 58 0.35 -3.61 3.41
C TRP A 58 0.03 -4.85 2.54
N MET A 59 1.06 -5.51 1.99
CA MET A 59 0.89 -6.75 1.23
C MET A 59 0.37 -7.90 2.10
N MET A 60 0.78 -7.99 3.36
CA MET A 60 0.27 -8.98 4.30
C MET A 60 -1.18 -8.70 4.70
N GLU A 61 -1.53 -7.46 5.00
CA GLU A 61 -2.90 -7.05 5.40
C GLU A 61 -3.90 -7.15 4.23
N SER A 62 -3.46 -6.90 3.01
CA SER A 62 -4.30 -7.09 1.82
C SER A 62 -4.55 -8.57 1.50
N SER A 63 -3.63 -9.46 1.90
CA SER A 63 -3.80 -10.91 1.76
C SER A 63 -4.78 -11.51 2.78
N THR A 64 -4.97 -10.90 3.96
CA THR A 64 -5.85 -11.43 5.03
C THR A 64 -7.31 -11.02 4.90
N LEU A 65 -7.62 -9.97 4.11
CA LEU A 65 -9.00 -9.59 3.81
C LEU A 65 -9.73 -10.55 2.85
N ASP A 66 -9.00 -11.51 2.27
CA ASP A 66 -9.52 -12.55 1.39
C ASP A 66 -10.21 -13.68 2.19
N SER A 67 -9.75 -13.94 3.42
CA SER A 67 -10.16 -15.13 4.19
C SER A 67 -11.47 -14.98 4.97
N ASN A 68 -12.13 -13.83 4.96
CA ASN A 68 -13.31 -13.57 5.82
C ASN A 68 -14.66 -13.51 5.07
N GLN A 69 -14.73 -14.07 3.86
CA GLN A 69 -15.98 -14.23 3.07
C GLN A 69 -16.56 -15.65 3.11
N LEU A 70 -16.34 -16.40 4.19
CA LEU A 70 -17.07 -17.64 4.48
C LEU A 70 -18.24 -17.33 5.41
N GLN A 71 -19.40 -16.98 4.83
CA GLN A 71 -20.68 -17.13 5.50
C GLN A 71 -21.38 -18.36 4.90
N PRO A 72 -21.70 -19.39 5.69
CA PRO A 72 -22.46 -20.53 5.21
C PRO A 72 -23.90 -20.07 4.98
N LYS A 73 -24.39 -20.11 3.74
CA LYS A 73 -25.82 -20.02 3.49
C LYS A 73 -26.42 -21.41 3.71
N GLU A 74 -27.09 -21.57 4.85
CA GLU A 74 -28.09 -22.62 5.07
C GLU A 74 -29.06 -22.64 3.87
N ILE A 75 -29.25 -23.85 3.34
CA ILE A 75 -30.18 -24.14 2.25
C ILE A 75 -31.46 -24.63 2.94
N GLU A 76 -32.50 -23.80 3.00
CA GLU A 76 -33.84 -24.28 3.29
C GLU A 76 -34.44 -24.91 2.02
N LEU A 77 -34.89 -26.17 2.18
CA LEU A 77 -35.51 -27.05 1.18
C LEU A 77 -37.01 -26.77 1.03
#